data_AF-U2FDC7-F1
#
_entry.id   AF-U2FDC7-F1
#
_cell.length_a   1.000
_cell.length_b   1.000
_cell.length_c   1.000
_cell.angle_alpha   90.00
_cell.angle_beta   90.00
_cell.angle_gamma   90.00
#
_symmetry.space_group_name_H-M   'P 1'
#
loop_
_entity.id
_entity.type
_entity.pdbx_description
1 polymer ?
#
loop_
_entity_poly.entity_id
_entity_poly.type
_entity_poly.pdbx_seq_one_letter_code
_entity_poly.pdbx_strand_id
1 'polypeptide(L)' 'MKEIAEDFTKANITNEEKLMLYYAEKLTKESYKVTERDIDGLRKVGFSDRDIFDVNQVVAYFNYVNRIADGLGVNLENN' A
#
# COMPACT_ATOMS: atom_id res chain seq x y z
N MET A 1 -2.56 -9.98 -10.89
CA MET A 1 -3.50 -9.25 -10.00
C MET A 1 -4.09 -10.12 -8.90
N LYS A 2 -4.69 -11.29 -9.20
CA LYS A 2 -5.29 -12.14 -8.15
C LYS A 2 -4.29 -12.54 -7.06
N GLU A 3 -3.08 -12.93 -7.45
CA GLU A 3 -1.98 -13.27 -6.53
C GLU A 3 -1.59 -12.10 -5.61
N ILE A 4 -1.59 -10.86 -6.10
CA ILE A 4 -1.24 -9.67 -5.30
C ILE A 4 -2.30 -9.43 -4.23
N ALA A 5 -3.58 -9.57 -4.59
CA ALA A 5 -4.69 -9.39 -3.68
C ALA A 5 -4.75 -10.47 -2.59
N GLU A 6 -4.36 -11.70 -2.91
CA GLU A 6 -4.32 -12.83 -1.97
C GLU A 6 -3.05 -12.81 -1.08
N ASP A 7 -1.88 -12.75 -1.71
CA ASP A 7 -0.57 -12.75 -1.05
C ASP A 7 0.52 -12.19 -1.97
N PHE A 8 0.71 -10.87 -1.94
CA PHE A 8 1.72 -10.20 -2.77
C PHE A 8 3.16 -10.68 -2.49
N THR A 9 3.43 -11.34 -1.37
CA THR A 9 4.79 -11.83 -1.06
C THR A 9 5.20 -13.00 -1.96
N LYS A 10 4.22 -13.68 -2.58
CA LYS A 10 4.41 -14.80 -3.52
C LYS A 10 4.12 -14.43 -4.97
N ALA A 11 3.60 -13.24 -5.22
CA ALA A 11 3.28 -12.79 -6.58
C ALA A 11 4.56 -12.65 -7.43
N ASN A 12 4.45 -12.95 -8.71
CA ASN A 12 5.52 -12.72 -9.68
C ASN A 12 5.59 -11.24 -10.08
N ILE A 13 6.16 -10.42 -9.20
CA ILE A 13 6.32 -8.96 -9.33
C ILE A 13 7.78 -8.57 -9.15
N THR A 14 8.15 -7.36 -9.55
CA THR A 14 9.52 -6.89 -9.39
C THR A 14 9.86 -6.62 -7.92
N ASN A 15 11.15 -6.50 -7.60
CA ASN A 15 11.59 -6.19 -6.23
C ASN A 15 11.12 -4.79 -5.79
N GLU A 16 11.07 -3.84 -6.73
CA GLU A 16 10.58 -2.47 -6.55
C GLU A 16 9.10 -2.48 -6.15
N GLU A 17 8.27 -3.19 -6.92
CA GLU A 17 6.84 -3.35 -6.64
C GLU A 17 6.62 -4.04 -5.29
N LYS A 18 7.43 -5.06 -4.97
CA LYS A 18 7.34 -5.77 -3.70
C LYS A 18 7.65 -4.88 -2.50
N LEU A 19 8.69 -4.05 -2.59
CA LEU A 19 9.05 -3.09 -1.53
C LEU A 19 7.99 -1.99 -1.37
N MET A 20 7.42 -1.50 -2.47
CA MET A 20 6.29 -0.59 -2.45
C MET A 20 5.09 -1.20 -1.70
N LEU A 21 4.77 -2.47 -1.95
CA LEU A 21 3.68 -3.17 -1.27
C LEU A 21 3.97 -3.45 0.21
N TYR A 22 5.22 -3.76 0.58
CA TYR A 22 5.61 -3.82 2.00
C TYR A 22 5.44 -2.48 2.71
N TYR A 23 5.81 -1.38 2.05
CA TYR A 23 5.56 -0.03 2.58
C TYR A 23 4.06 0.22 2.75
N ALA A 24 3.25 -0.10 1.74
CA ALA A 24 1.79 0.04 1.78
C ALA A 24 1.15 -0.79 2.91
N GLU A 25 1.62 -2.01 3.13
CA GLU A 25 1.18 -2.87 4.24
C GLU A 25 1.52 -2.24 5.59
N LYS A 26 2.76 -1.80 5.77
CA LYS A 26 3.20 -1.16 7.02
C LYS A 26 2.41 0.11 7.31
N LEU A 27 2.20 0.95 6.30
CA LEU A 27 1.39 2.17 6.42
C LEU A 27 -0.08 1.86 6.76
N THR A 28 -0.59 0.72 6.32
CA THR A 28 -1.97 0.28 6.62
C THR A 28 -2.13 -0.28 8.04
N LYS A 29 -1.20 -1.13 8.48
CA LYS A 29 -1.30 -1.86 9.75
C LYS A 29 -0.66 -1.12 10.92
N GLU A 30 0.43 -0.40 10.66
CA GLU A 30 1.32 0.16 11.69
C GLU A 30 1.89 1.52 11.23
N SER A 31 1.04 2.42 10.73
CA SER A 31 1.47 3.75 10.24
C SER A 31 2.36 4.51 11.24
N TYR A 32 2.07 4.39 12.54
CA TYR A 32 2.84 4.98 13.64
C TYR A 32 4.28 4.45 13.79
N LYS A 33 4.62 3.36 13.10
CA LYS A 33 5.98 2.78 13.03
C LYS A 33 6.70 3.10 11.72
N VAL A 34 6.09 3.83 10.79
CA VAL A 34 6.79 4.28 9.57
C VAL A 34 7.89 5.26 9.97
N THR A 35 9.08 5.06 9.41
CA THR A 35 10.29 5.82 9.68
C THR A 35 10.97 6.24 8.39
N GLU A 36 11.95 7.14 8.48
CA GLU A 36 12.77 7.55 7.33
C GLU A 36 13.45 6.37 6.63
N ARG A 37 13.78 5.28 7.36
CA ARG A 37 14.38 4.07 6.77
C ARG A 37 13.47 3.40 5.74
N ASP A 38 12.16 3.46 5.93
CA ASP A 38 11.20 2.88 5.00
C ASP A 38 11.18 3.69 3.69
N ILE A 39 11.23 5.01 3.81
CA ILE A 39 11.31 5.96 2.68
C ILE A 39 12.62 5.78 1.91
N ASP A 40 13.74 5.71 2.63
CA ASP A 40 15.06 5.47 2.03
C ASP A 40 15.16 4.11 1.35
N GLY A 41 14.46 3.09 1.87
CA GLY A 41 14.34 1.79 1.22
C GLY A 41 13.73 1.89 -0.18
N LEU A 42 12.67 2.68 -0.33
CA LEU A 42 12.02 2.92 -1.63
C LEU A 42 12.92 3.74 -2.56
N ARG A 43 13.59 4.78 -2.06
CA ARG A 43 14.54 5.57 -2.86
C ARG A 43 15.66 4.73 -3.44
N LYS A 44 16.20 3.79 -2.65
CA LYS A 44 17.29 2.89 -3.08
C LYS A 44 16.91 1.98 -4.25
N VAL A 45 15.62 1.71 -4.44
CA VAL A 45 15.13 0.87 -5.55
C VAL A 45 14.51 1.71 -6.68
N GLY A 46 14.78 3.02 -6.68
CA GLY A 46 14.51 3.89 -7.83
C GLY A 46 13.25 4.75 -7.72
N PHE A 47 12.50 4.69 -6.62
CA PHE A 47 11.37 5.60 -6.42
C PHE A 47 11.86 7.03 -6.15
N SER A 48 11.31 8.00 -6.87
CA SER A 48 11.49 9.41 -6.54
C SER A 48 10.65 9.80 -5.31
N ASP A 49 10.96 10.94 -4.69
CA ASP A 49 10.13 11.49 -3.61
C ASP A 49 8.68 11.73 -4.06
N ARG A 50 8.48 12.04 -5.35
CA ARG A 50 7.15 12.19 -5.93
C ARG A 50 6.41 10.85 -5.96
N ASP A 51 7.07 9.79 -6.41
CA ASP A 51 6.46 8.46 -6.47
C ASP A 51 6.09 7.96 -5.06
N ILE A 52 6.97 8.18 -4.07
CA ILE A 52 6.71 7.81 -2.67
C ILE A 52 5.53 8.59 -2.11
N PHE A 53 5.46 9.89 -2.41
CA PHE A 53 4.31 10.72 -2.03
C PHE A 53 3.01 10.19 -2.64
N ASP A 54 3.02 9.86 -3.93
CA ASP A 54 1.83 9.34 -4.64
C ASP A 54 1.40 7.98 -4.06
N VAL A 55 2.34 7.06 -3.78
CA VAL A 55 2.06 5.79 -3.09
C VAL A 55 1.42 6.03 -1.72
N ASN A 56 2.01 6.92 -0.92
CA ASN A 56 1.50 7.24 0.41
C ASN A 56 0.06 7.80 0.37
N GLN A 57 -0.20 8.70 -0.58
CA GLN A 57 -1.53 9.29 -0.79
C GLN A 57 -2.57 8.24 -1.18
N VAL A 58 -2.25 7.36 -2.13
CA VAL A 58 -3.16 6.30 -2.59
C VAL A 58 -3.49 5.36 -1.43
N VAL A 59 -2.47 4.88 -0.71
CA VAL A 59 -2.67 3.96 0.43
C VAL A 59 -3.51 4.63 1.54
N ALA A 60 -3.21 5.89 1.88
CA ALA A 60 -3.97 6.62 2.89
C ALA A 60 -5.43 6.84 2.48
N TYR A 61 -5.67 7.18 1.22
CA TYR A 61 -7.02 7.38 0.68
C TYR A 61 -7.86 6.11 0.75
N PHE A 62 -7.33 4.98 0.27
CA PHE A 62 -8.05 3.70 0.36
C PHE A 62 -8.29 3.29 1.81
N ASN A 63 -7.33 3.52 2.71
CA ASN A 63 -7.53 3.26 4.13
C ASN A 63 -8.63 4.13 4.75
N TYR A 64 -8.83 5.37 4.29
CA TYR A 64 -9.97 6.19 4.69
C TYR A 64 -11.29 5.61 4.15
N VAL A 65 -11.35 5.35 2.83
CA VAL A 65 -12.56 4.83 2.16
C VAL A 65 -12.99 3.50 2.75
N ASN A 66 -12.06 2.56 2.95
CA ASN A 66 -12.34 1.24 3.52
C ASN A 66 -12.96 1.35 4.92
N ARG A 67 -12.47 2.28 5.77
CA ARG A 67 -13.04 2.48 7.11
C ARG A 67 -14.47 3.02 7.06
N ILE A 68 -14.79 3.87 6.09
CA ILE A 68 -16.15 4.37 5.90
C ILE A 68 -17.05 3.25 5.38
N ALA A 69 -16.60 2.51 4.36
CA ALA A 69 -17.37 1.41 3.76
C ALA A 69 -17.64 0.30 4.78
N ASP A 70 -16.60 -0.21 5.44
CA ASP A 70 -16.70 -1.28 6.44
C ASP A 70 -17.48 -0.80 7.67
N GLY A 71 -17.22 0.42 8.14
CA GLY A 71 -17.87 0.98 9.32
C GLY A 71 -19.38 1.21 9.14
N LEU A 72 -19.84 1.44 7.91
CA LEU A 72 -21.26 1.65 7.58
C LEU A 72 -21.91 0.40 6.96
N GLY A 73 -21.17 -0.67 6.71
CA GLY A 73 -21.69 -1.90 6.08
C GLY A 73 -22.08 -1.70 4.61
N VAL A 74 -21.33 -0.87 3.87
CA VAL A 74 -21.55 -0.67 2.43
C VAL A 74 -21.29 -1.99 1.70
N ASN A 75 -22.28 -2.47 0.95
CA ASN A 75 -22.15 -3.65 0.11
C ASN A 75 -21.75 -3.26 -1.31
N LEU A 76 -21.00 -4.13 -1.98
CA LEU A 76 -20.77 -4.00 -3.41
C LEU A 76 -22.12 -4.12 -4.14
N GLU A 77 -22.37 -3.23 -5.10
CA GLU A 77 -23.50 -3.40 -6.00
C GLU A 77 -23.30 -4.69 -6.80
N ASN A 78 -24.25 -5.61 -6.69
CA ASN A 78 -24.27 -6.81 -7.52
C ASN A 78 -24.64 -6.37 -8.94
N ASN A 79 -23.67 -6.35 -9.86
CA ASN A 79 -23.92 -6.29 -11.29
C ASN A 79 -24.23 -7.67 -11.86
#